data_AF-A0A1V6AAJ4-F1
#
_entry.id   AF-A0A1V6AAJ4-F1
#
_cell.length_a   1.000
_cell.length_b   1.000
_cell.length_c   1.000
_cell.angle_alpha   90.00
_cell.angle_beta   90.00
_cell.angle_gamma   90.00
#
_symmetry.space_group_name_H-M   'P 1'
#
loop_
_entity.id
_entity.type
_entity.pdbx_description
1 polymer ?
#
loop_
_entity_poly.entity_id
_entity_poly.type
_entity_poly.pdbx_seq_one_letter_code
_entity_poly.pdbx_strand_id
1 'polypeptide(L)'
;MGAFVMKKTFIAGCIALAATALPLDASLLRQGDKIVAPYTLQKGLLRAEELFKENNFRDALIFYYEALDMTTSGEVRAKLHFRVGECLEAIKRYEYASYHYKVAMTSGKLPELLQSRAIMKLEHLPDLAQTEEANRLYNRAMALYKRRNIRAAIDDYLESLRLMPTLMEKSDSGLIEDAIKYLTFLSESKDKEPERLLKLASLLELHGEVDKSVETLQQIIIIYADTDQAKQAEEKLERYSSKNTAYLEPKKPVDDLAQVIVEESVFDENFDFTGAGTVSRELPGISFAFKSYNERTEIPPDRFEIFMVSLGTGGERKDFVFISADGIPDRQLRYETTEMLYTLTFTSVEQTVGYIQDLYGDGRVSVNLFSKIVLNLKVEKKAY
;
A
#
# COMPACT_ATOMS: atom_id res chain seq x y z
N MET A 1 -54.00 23.27 56.99
CA MET A 1 -55.44 23.04 56.73
C MET A 1 -55.63 23.24 55.24
N GLY A 2 -55.66 22.20 54.42
CA GLY A 2 -56.87 21.39 54.17
C GLY A 2 -57.93 22.23 53.45
N ALA A 3 -58.55 21.88 52.34
CA ALA A 3 -58.45 20.78 51.39
C ALA A 3 -59.39 21.21 50.24
N PHE A 4 -59.04 20.97 48.98
CA PHE A 4 -60.06 20.74 47.95
C PHE A 4 -59.68 19.51 47.14
N VAL A 5 -60.42 18.45 47.39
CA VAL A 5 -60.27 17.11 46.84
C VAL A 5 -61.07 17.04 45.54
N MET A 6 -60.38 16.85 44.42
CA MET A 6 -60.98 16.40 43.16
C MET A 6 -60.81 14.88 43.07
N LYS A 7 -61.91 14.15 42.89
CA LYS A 7 -61.94 12.69 42.71
C LYS A 7 -61.49 12.31 41.29
N LYS A 8 -60.62 11.31 41.24
CA LYS A 8 -60.07 10.61 40.08
C LYS A 8 -61.14 9.86 39.27
N THR A 9 -60.89 9.68 37.98
CA THR A 9 -60.87 8.35 37.35
C THR A 9 -60.04 8.37 36.06
N PHE A 10 -59.27 7.31 35.88
CA PHE A 10 -58.26 7.02 34.85
C PHE A 10 -58.87 6.08 33.80
N ILE A 11 -58.18 5.92 32.65
CA ILE A 11 -58.15 4.83 31.64
C ILE A 11 -58.07 5.50 30.25
N ALA A 12 -56.88 5.68 29.64
CA ALA A 12 -56.01 4.72 28.95
C ALA A 12 -56.65 4.09 27.69
N GLY A 13 -56.07 4.30 26.51
CA GLY A 13 -56.41 3.50 25.32
C GLY A 13 -56.08 4.12 23.96
N CYS A 14 -54.83 3.93 23.52
CA CYS A 14 -54.36 3.71 22.14
C CYS A 14 -54.98 4.48 20.94
N ILE A 15 -54.18 5.41 20.40
CA ILE A 15 -54.27 5.93 19.03
C ILE A 15 -53.80 4.82 18.07
N ALA A 16 -54.70 4.31 17.24
CA ALA A 16 -54.38 3.51 16.06
C ALA A 16 -54.82 4.28 14.82
N LEU A 17 -53.93 5.12 14.28
CA LEU A 17 -54.09 5.76 12.97
C LEU A 17 -53.39 4.86 11.96
N ALA A 18 -54.18 4.08 11.23
CA ALA A 18 -53.74 3.19 10.17
C ALA A 18 -53.16 4.02 9.01
N ALA A 19 -51.83 4.15 8.98
CA ALA A 19 -51.10 4.53 7.79
C ALA A 19 -51.15 3.34 6.82
N THR A 20 -52.01 3.43 5.80
CA THR A 20 -51.97 2.52 4.65
C THR A 20 -50.71 2.83 3.84
N ALA A 21 -49.59 2.24 4.27
CA ALA A 21 -48.41 2.09 3.45
C ALA A 21 -48.77 1.13 2.31
N LEU A 22 -48.99 1.68 1.11
CA LEU A 22 -48.93 0.89 -0.11
C LEU A 22 -47.54 0.27 -0.17
N PRO A 23 -47.40 -1.06 -0.29
CA PRO A 23 -46.10 -1.64 -0.55
C PRO A 23 -45.72 -1.18 -1.96
N LEU A 24 -44.73 -0.28 -2.06
CA LEU A 24 -44.03 -0.09 -3.31
C LEU A 24 -43.41 -1.44 -3.65
N ASP A 25 -44.00 -2.10 -4.63
CA ASP A 25 -43.57 -3.40 -5.10
C ASP A 25 -42.18 -3.23 -5.71
N ALA A 26 -41.14 -3.53 -4.92
CA ALA A 26 -39.73 -3.46 -5.30
C ALA A 26 -39.38 -4.43 -6.45
N SER A 27 -40.35 -5.23 -6.89
CA SER A 27 -40.28 -6.08 -8.08
C SER A 27 -40.36 -5.30 -9.40
N LEU A 28 -40.96 -4.10 -9.42
CA LEU A 28 -41.03 -3.25 -10.63
C LEU A 28 -39.74 -2.48 -10.95
N LEU A 29 -38.80 -2.38 -10.00
CA LEU A 29 -37.46 -1.82 -10.22
C LEU A 29 -36.43 -2.87 -10.68
N ARG A 30 -36.85 -4.13 -10.88
CA ARG A 30 -35.98 -5.26 -11.26
C ARG A 30 -36.16 -5.74 -12.70
N GLN A 31 -36.87 -4.99 -13.53
CA GLN A 31 -36.74 -5.08 -14.98
C GLN A 31 -35.90 -3.90 -15.45
N GLY A 32 -34.61 -3.99 -15.18
CA GLY A 32 -33.62 -3.21 -15.90
C GLY A 32 -33.59 -3.72 -17.34
N ASP A 33 -34.47 -3.17 -18.19
CA ASP A 33 -34.17 -3.13 -19.61
C ASP A 33 -32.75 -2.58 -19.70
N LYS A 34 -31.83 -3.41 -20.20
CA LYS A 34 -30.45 -2.99 -20.44
C LYS A 34 -30.58 -1.75 -21.32
N ILE A 35 -30.29 -0.57 -20.76
CA ILE A 35 -30.24 0.67 -21.52
C ILE A 35 -29.13 0.44 -22.54
N VAL A 36 -29.50 0.01 -23.74
CA VAL A 36 -28.55 -0.22 -24.82
C VAL A 36 -28.10 1.16 -25.25
N ALA A 37 -26.82 1.46 -25.05
CA ALA A 37 -26.26 2.73 -25.44
C ALA A 37 -26.62 3.03 -26.91
N PRO A 38 -27.03 4.27 -27.24
CA PRO A 38 -27.53 4.61 -28.57
C PRO A 38 -26.45 4.56 -29.67
N TYR A 39 -25.20 4.32 -29.31
CA TYR A 39 -24.04 4.32 -30.21
C TYR A 39 -23.38 2.94 -30.28
N THR A 40 -22.78 2.63 -31.44
CA THR A 40 -21.87 1.49 -31.56
C THR A 40 -20.53 1.81 -30.88
N LEU A 41 -19.87 0.81 -30.29
CA LEU A 41 -18.58 0.96 -29.57
C LEU A 41 -17.56 1.80 -30.35
N GLN A 42 -17.38 1.55 -31.64
CA GLN A 42 -16.42 2.29 -32.47
C GLN A 42 -16.77 3.78 -32.60
N LYS A 43 -18.06 4.12 -32.75
CA LYS A 43 -18.49 5.52 -32.83
C LYS A 43 -18.34 6.23 -31.49
N GLY A 44 -18.63 5.54 -30.38
CA GLY A 44 -18.41 6.05 -29.03
C GLY A 44 -16.93 6.34 -28.77
N LEU A 45 -16.04 5.44 -29.16
CA LEU A 45 -14.60 5.62 -29.00
C LEU A 45 -14.02 6.75 -29.86
N LEU A 46 -14.43 6.85 -31.12
CA LEU A 46 -14.02 7.96 -31.99
C LEU A 46 -14.45 9.30 -31.38
N ARG A 47 -15.68 9.39 -30.88
CA ARG A 47 -16.18 10.60 -30.23
C ARG A 47 -15.41 10.91 -28.94
N ALA A 48 -15.09 9.89 -28.15
CA ALA A 48 -14.27 10.06 -26.94
C ALA A 48 -12.88 10.62 -27.27
N GLU A 49 -12.25 10.13 -28.35
CA GLU A 49 -10.93 10.62 -28.78
C GLU A 49 -10.96 12.05 -29.32
N GLU A 50 -12.03 12.44 -30.02
CA GLU A 50 -12.23 13.84 -30.42
C GLU A 50 -12.32 14.76 -29.20
N LEU A 51 -13.18 14.42 -28.24
CA LEU A 51 -13.36 15.19 -27.00
C LEU A 51 -12.08 15.24 -26.16
N PHE A 52 -11.31 14.15 -26.15
CA PHE A 52 -10.01 14.10 -25.51
C PHE A 52 -9.02 15.09 -26.14
N LYS A 53 -8.98 15.19 -27.48
CA LYS A 53 -8.14 16.16 -28.19
C LYS A 53 -8.61 17.60 -27.99
N GLU A 54 -9.91 17.80 -27.80
CA GLU A 54 -10.50 19.11 -27.47
C GLU A 54 -10.29 19.52 -26.00
N ASN A 55 -9.59 18.72 -25.19
CA ASN A 55 -9.43 18.89 -23.73
C ASN A 55 -10.75 18.86 -22.94
N ASN A 56 -11.82 18.33 -23.52
CA ASN A 56 -13.09 18.13 -22.82
C ASN A 56 -13.10 16.77 -22.12
N PHE A 57 -12.27 16.65 -21.08
CA PHE A 57 -12.06 15.39 -20.36
C PHE A 57 -13.30 14.90 -19.61
N ARG A 58 -14.18 15.81 -19.17
CA ARG A 58 -15.41 15.43 -18.44
C ARG A 58 -16.39 14.69 -19.33
N ASP A 59 -16.61 15.18 -20.54
CA ASP A 59 -17.52 14.55 -21.48
C ASP A 59 -16.87 13.31 -22.10
N ALA A 60 -15.56 13.33 -22.35
CA ALA A 60 -14.81 12.15 -22.81
C ALA A 60 -14.93 10.96 -21.84
N LEU A 61 -14.92 11.22 -20.52
CA LEU A 61 -15.08 10.17 -19.51
C LEU A 61 -16.39 9.39 -19.64
N ILE A 62 -17.49 10.07 -19.97
CA ILE A 62 -18.80 9.43 -20.14
C ILE A 62 -18.70 8.35 -21.23
N PHE A 63 -18.16 8.72 -22.39
CA PHE A 63 -17.98 7.79 -23.51
C PHE A 63 -16.98 6.67 -23.20
N TYR A 64 -15.93 6.93 -22.42
CA TYR A 64 -15.00 5.89 -22.00
C TYR A 64 -15.63 4.89 -21.01
N TYR A 65 -16.46 5.33 -20.07
CA TYR A 65 -17.20 4.43 -19.18
C TYR A 65 -18.24 3.60 -19.94
N GLU A 66 -19.00 4.21 -20.85
CA GLU A 66 -19.92 3.47 -21.72
C GLU A 66 -19.19 2.42 -22.57
N ALA A 67 -18.00 2.75 -23.08
CA ALA A 67 -17.18 1.81 -23.84
C ALA A 67 -16.65 0.65 -22.98
N LEU A 68 -16.35 0.90 -21.69
CA LEU A 68 -15.94 -0.15 -20.74
C LEU A 68 -17.08 -1.16 -20.51
N ASP A 69 -18.32 -0.69 -20.42
CA ASP A 69 -19.49 -1.56 -20.22
C ASP A 69 -19.83 -2.40 -21.48
N MET A 70 -19.56 -1.85 -22.66
CA MET A 70 -19.79 -2.52 -23.94
C MET A 70 -18.69 -3.54 -24.33
N THR A 71 -17.54 -3.51 -23.66
CA THR A 71 -16.36 -4.28 -24.07
C THR A 71 -16.06 -5.44 -23.10
N THR A 72 -15.93 -6.65 -23.64
CA THR A 72 -15.51 -7.85 -22.88
C THR A 72 -14.05 -8.25 -23.10
N SER A 73 -13.34 -7.64 -24.07
CA SER A 73 -11.93 -7.92 -24.33
C SER A 73 -11.01 -7.27 -23.30
N GLY A 74 -10.16 -8.08 -22.65
CA GLY A 74 -9.22 -7.61 -21.61
C GLY A 74 -8.19 -6.58 -22.11
N GLU A 75 -7.68 -6.73 -23.34
CA GLU A 75 -6.69 -5.79 -23.90
C GLU A 75 -7.29 -4.40 -24.17
N VAL A 76 -8.49 -4.36 -24.76
CA VAL A 76 -9.19 -3.10 -25.03
C VAL A 76 -9.60 -2.44 -23.71
N ARG A 77 -10.05 -3.24 -22.74
CA ARG A 77 -10.40 -2.76 -21.40
C ARG A 77 -9.21 -2.14 -20.67
N ALA A 78 -8.02 -2.75 -20.76
CA ALA A 78 -6.80 -2.18 -20.20
C ALA A 78 -6.45 -0.81 -20.83
N LYS A 79 -6.54 -0.69 -22.16
CA LYS A 79 -6.34 0.58 -22.88
C LYS A 79 -7.37 1.65 -22.48
N LEU A 80 -8.63 1.26 -22.30
CA LEU A 80 -9.69 2.17 -21.85
C LEU A 80 -9.46 2.64 -20.42
N HIS A 81 -9.10 1.76 -19.49
CA HIS A 81 -8.75 2.14 -18.13
C HIS A 81 -7.55 3.11 -18.09
N PHE A 82 -6.54 2.89 -18.96
CA PHE A 82 -5.44 3.85 -19.10
C PHE A 82 -5.94 5.24 -19.53
N ARG A 83 -6.80 5.33 -20.56
CA ARG A 83 -7.39 6.60 -21.02
C ARG A 83 -8.27 7.29 -19.98
N VAL A 84 -9.04 6.51 -19.23
CA VAL A 84 -9.84 7.01 -18.10
C VAL A 84 -8.93 7.62 -17.04
N GLY A 85 -7.81 6.96 -16.73
CA GLY A 85 -6.76 7.50 -15.86
C GLY A 85 -6.25 8.86 -16.34
N GLU A 86 -5.96 9.01 -17.64
CA GLU A 86 -5.47 10.29 -18.20
C GLU A 86 -6.50 11.41 -18.09
N CYS A 87 -7.78 11.11 -18.32
CA CYS A 87 -8.85 12.10 -18.18
C CYS A 87 -9.04 12.54 -16.73
N LEU A 88 -8.97 11.60 -15.78
CA LEU A 88 -9.13 11.88 -14.35
C LEU A 88 -7.94 12.68 -13.79
N GLU A 89 -6.73 12.39 -14.26
CA GLU A 89 -5.53 13.16 -13.96
C GLU A 89 -5.69 14.62 -14.44
N ALA A 90 -6.20 14.84 -15.65
CA ALA A 90 -6.46 16.18 -16.19
C ALA A 90 -7.57 16.94 -15.41
N ILE A 91 -8.52 16.22 -14.82
CA ILE A 91 -9.57 16.79 -13.95
C ILE A 91 -9.08 16.94 -12.49
N LYS A 92 -7.82 16.57 -12.22
CA LYS A 92 -7.20 16.59 -10.89
C LYS A 92 -7.87 15.68 -9.86
N ARG A 93 -8.41 14.55 -10.31
CA ARG A 93 -8.96 13.48 -9.46
C ARG A 93 -7.95 12.34 -9.37
N TYR A 94 -6.83 12.62 -8.71
CA TYR A 94 -5.66 11.74 -8.71
C TYR A 94 -5.91 10.38 -8.04
N GLU A 95 -6.70 10.30 -6.97
CA GLU A 95 -7.06 9.03 -6.31
C GLU A 95 -7.78 8.05 -7.26
N TYR A 96 -8.72 8.56 -8.06
CA TYR A 96 -9.43 7.76 -9.04
C TYR A 96 -8.55 7.44 -10.25
N ALA A 97 -7.68 8.37 -10.65
CA ALA A 97 -6.73 8.15 -11.72
C ALA A 97 -5.73 7.04 -11.36
N SER A 98 -5.20 7.02 -10.13
CA SER A 98 -4.28 5.99 -9.68
C SER A 98 -4.97 4.62 -9.72
N TYR A 99 -6.17 4.49 -9.16
CA TYR A 99 -6.98 3.27 -9.28
C TYR A 99 -7.09 2.75 -10.72
N HIS A 100 -7.43 3.63 -11.67
CA HIS A 100 -7.59 3.22 -13.07
C HIS A 100 -6.27 2.83 -13.74
N TYR A 101 -5.15 3.45 -13.39
CA TYR A 101 -3.84 3.00 -13.85
C TYR A 101 -3.46 1.62 -13.28
N LYS A 102 -3.75 1.36 -11.99
CA LYS A 102 -3.55 0.03 -11.37
C LYS A 102 -4.40 -1.04 -12.07
N VAL A 103 -5.66 -0.75 -12.34
CA VAL A 103 -6.56 -1.66 -13.08
C VAL A 103 -6.09 -1.86 -14.51
N ALA A 104 -5.59 -0.82 -15.18
CA ALA A 104 -5.06 -0.95 -16.54
C ALA A 104 -3.88 -1.92 -16.60
N MET A 105 -2.99 -1.91 -15.60
CA MET A 105 -1.85 -2.82 -15.50
C MET A 105 -2.24 -4.27 -15.18
N THR A 106 -3.35 -4.50 -14.47
CA THR A 106 -3.78 -5.83 -14.03
C THR A 106 -4.80 -6.49 -14.95
N SER A 107 -5.61 -5.71 -15.70
CA SER A 107 -6.74 -6.21 -16.50
C SER A 107 -6.38 -6.78 -17.88
N GLY A 108 -5.13 -6.61 -18.35
CA GLY A 108 -4.68 -7.16 -19.63
C GLY A 108 -3.25 -6.78 -20.00
N LYS A 109 -2.75 -7.33 -21.12
CA LYS A 109 -1.44 -6.96 -21.67
C LYS A 109 -1.52 -5.57 -22.30
N LEU A 110 -1.14 -4.53 -21.55
CA LEU A 110 -0.85 -3.22 -22.12
C LEU A 110 0.37 -3.32 -23.05
N PRO A 111 0.41 -2.55 -24.15
CA PRO A 111 1.65 -2.33 -24.90
C PRO A 111 2.74 -1.78 -23.97
N GLU A 112 3.99 -2.23 -24.17
CA GLU A 112 5.15 -1.88 -23.33
C GLU A 112 5.32 -0.36 -23.12
N LEU A 113 5.07 0.44 -24.17
CA LEU A 113 5.11 1.90 -24.12
C LEU A 113 4.02 2.51 -23.20
N LEU A 114 2.83 1.91 -23.15
CA LEU A 114 1.77 2.37 -22.26
C LEU A 114 1.98 1.87 -20.83
N GLN A 115 2.62 0.71 -20.67
CA GLN A 115 2.97 0.17 -19.37
C GLN A 115 4.03 1.02 -18.67
N SER A 116 5.14 1.35 -19.35
CA SER A 116 6.17 2.24 -18.80
C SER A 116 5.61 3.62 -18.45
N ARG A 117 4.71 4.15 -19.29
CA ARG A 117 4.01 5.41 -19.00
C ARG A 117 3.05 5.30 -17.82
N ALA A 118 2.36 4.18 -17.65
CA ALA A 118 1.49 3.96 -16.49
C ALA A 118 2.28 3.88 -15.19
N ILE A 119 3.45 3.22 -15.20
CA ILE A 119 4.37 3.14 -14.06
C ILE A 119 4.86 4.53 -13.65
N MET A 120 5.43 5.29 -14.59
CA MET A 120 5.88 6.67 -14.34
C MET A 120 4.73 7.53 -13.76
N LYS A 121 3.51 7.35 -14.27
CA LYS A 121 2.35 8.06 -13.73
C LYS A 121 2.02 7.62 -12.31
N LEU A 122 1.97 6.32 -12.02
CA LEU A 122 1.70 5.82 -10.67
C LEU A 122 2.75 6.28 -9.64
N GLU A 123 4.00 6.48 -10.06
CA GLU A 123 5.06 7.04 -9.22
C GLU A 123 4.80 8.51 -8.86
N HIS A 124 4.41 9.33 -9.84
CA HIS A 124 4.27 10.78 -9.65
C HIS A 124 2.88 11.23 -9.18
N LEU A 125 1.83 10.42 -9.41
CA LEU A 125 0.46 10.77 -9.05
C LEU A 125 0.28 11.10 -7.55
N PRO A 126 0.87 10.34 -6.62
CA PRO A 126 0.78 10.64 -5.19
C PRO A 126 1.32 12.02 -4.82
N ASP A 127 2.48 12.41 -5.38
CA ASP A 127 3.07 13.74 -5.19
C ASP A 127 2.13 14.83 -5.74
N LEU A 128 1.59 14.62 -6.95
CA LEU A 128 0.63 15.54 -7.56
C LEU A 128 -0.67 15.66 -6.76
N ALA A 129 -1.17 14.56 -6.21
CA ALA A 129 -2.35 14.54 -5.37
C ALA A 129 -2.13 15.35 -4.09
N GLN A 130 -1.00 15.11 -3.43
CA GLN A 130 -0.61 15.80 -2.22
C GLN A 130 -0.41 17.31 -2.45
N THR A 131 0.26 17.68 -3.54
CA THR A 131 0.50 19.10 -3.87
C THR A 131 -0.79 19.84 -4.21
N GLU A 132 -1.72 19.23 -4.95
CA GLU A 132 -3.02 19.84 -5.25
C GLU A 132 -3.90 19.95 -3.99
N GLU A 133 -3.92 18.92 -3.14
CA GLU A 133 -4.65 18.95 -1.88
C GLU A 133 -4.11 20.03 -0.94
N ALA A 134 -2.79 20.15 -0.83
CA ALA A 134 -2.14 21.22 -0.07
C ALA A 134 -2.56 22.61 -0.58
N ASN A 135 -2.52 22.82 -1.90
CA ASN A 135 -2.95 24.09 -2.51
C ASN A 135 -4.45 24.35 -2.28
N ARG A 136 -5.30 23.32 -2.33
CA ARG A 136 -6.75 23.43 -2.07
C ARG A 136 -7.01 23.89 -0.64
N LEU A 137 -6.37 23.25 0.34
CA LEU A 137 -6.47 23.60 1.76
C LEU A 137 -5.96 25.02 2.01
N TYR A 138 -4.82 25.38 1.44
CA TYR A 138 -4.27 26.72 1.54
C TYR A 138 -5.23 27.79 0.97
N ASN A 139 -5.75 27.58 -0.24
CA ASN A 139 -6.68 28.52 -0.87
C ASN A 139 -7.98 28.66 -0.07
N ARG A 140 -8.47 27.55 0.52
CA ARG A 140 -9.61 27.56 1.42
C ARG A 140 -9.31 28.32 2.71
N ALA A 141 -8.15 28.10 3.32
CA ALA A 141 -7.70 28.83 4.51
C ALA A 141 -7.63 30.34 4.25
N MET A 142 -7.07 30.77 3.11
CA MET A 142 -7.02 32.17 2.71
C MET A 142 -8.42 32.77 2.48
N ALA A 143 -9.34 32.01 1.89
CA ALA A 143 -10.72 32.43 1.71
C ALA A 143 -11.46 32.57 3.06
N LEU A 144 -11.21 31.66 4.01
CA LEU A 144 -11.76 31.72 5.37
C LEU A 144 -11.20 32.90 6.16
N TYR A 145 -9.89 33.15 6.02
CA TYR A 145 -9.23 34.31 6.62
C TYR A 145 -9.81 35.63 6.09
N LYS A 146 -10.02 35.76 4.77
CA LYS A 146 -10.72 36.91 4.18
C LYS A 146 -12.13 37.12 4.73
N ARG A 147 -12.81 36.04 5.14
CA ARG A 147 -14.13 36.06 5.80
C ARG A 147 -14.06 36.27 7.32
N ARG A 148 -12.87 36.53 7.88
CA ARG A 148 -12.59 36.67 9.33
C ARG A 148 -12.91 35.42 10.17
N ASN A 149 -12.99 34.25 9.54
CA ASN A 149 -13.11 32.99 10.27
C ASN A 149 -11.72 32.42 10.56
N ILE A 150 -11.04 33.00 11.56
CA ILE A 150 -9.64 32.69 11.89
C ILE A 150 -9.51 31.24 12.40
N ARG A 151 -10.44 30.77 13.24
CA ARG A 151 -10.40 29.41 13.81
C ARG A 151 -10.32 28.33 12.72
N ALA A 152 -11.23 28.36 11.76
CA ALA A 152 -11.24 27.36 10.67
C ALA A 152 -10.09 27.57 9.68
N ALA A 153 -9.63 28.82 9.51
CA ALA A 153 -8.48 29.12 8.65
C ALA A 153 -7.18 28.50 9.19
N ILE A 154 -6.97 28.50 10.51
CA ILE A 154 -5.78 27.92 11.16
C ILE A 154 -5.67 26.43 10.85
N ASP A 155 -6.77 25.69 10.99
CA ASP A 155 -6.76 24.23 10.79
C ASP A 155 -6.42 23.86 9.35
N ASP A 156 -7.12 24.46 8.37
CA ASP A 156 -6.84 24.24 6.95
C ASP A 156 -5.41 24.70 6.56
N TYR A 157 -4.90 25.78 7.19
CA TYR A 157 -3.56 26.29 6.92
C TYR A 157 -2.46 25.37 7.44
N LEU A 158 -2.53 24.95 8.71
CA LEU A 158 -1.54 24.04 9.30
C LEU A 158 -1.52 22.69 8.56
N GLU A 159 -2.68 22.18 8.15
CA GLU A 159 -2.74 20.94 7.36
C GLU A 159 -2.12 21.13 5.96
N SER A 160 -2.33 22.28 5.32
CA SER A 160 -1.66 22.58 4.04
C SER A 160 -0.13 22.59 4.16
N LEU A 161 0.41 23.10 5.28
CA LEU A 161 1.86 23.13 5.55
C LEU A 161 2.42 21.73 5.87
N ARG A 162 1.65 20.88 6.55
CA ARG A 162 2.01 19.46 6.75
C ARG A 162 2.13 18.70 5.43
N LEU A 163 1.28 19.02 4.46
CA LEU A 163 1.35 18.40 3.14
C LEU A 163 2.46 19.04 2.29
N MET A 164 2.62 20.35 2.32
CA MET A 164 3.61 21.04 1.50
C MET A 164 4.20 22.25 2.23
N PRO A 165 5.36 22.07 2.91
CA PRO A 165 6.00 23.14 3.68
C PRO A 165 6.40 24.36 2.84
N THR A 166 6.67 24.18 1.54
CA THR A 166 7.01 25.27 0.61
C THR A 166 5.89 26.29 0.42
N LEU A 167 4.65 25.98 0.82
CA LEU A 167 3.55 26.95 0.84
C LEU A 167 3.77 28.10 1.83
N MET A 168 4.64 27.93 2.82
CA MET A 168 4.99 28.98 3.77
C MET A 168 5.64 30.18 3.08
N GLU A 169 6.47 29.97 2.05
CA GLU A 169 7.11 31.06 1.30
C GLU A 169 6.08 31.94 0.54
N LYS A 170 4.88 31.42 0.31
CA LYS A 170 3.78 32.18 -0.31
C LYS A 170 3.01 33.04 0.71
N SER A 171 3.29 32.92 2.01
CA SER A 171 2.50 33.55 3.07
C SER A 171 3.07 34.91 3.51
N ASP A 172 2.75 35.97 2.77
CA ASP A 172 2.92 37.36 3.21
C ASP A 172 1.63 37.93 3.87
N SER A 173 0.65 37.08 4.19
CA SER A 173 -0.74 37.50 4.41
C SER A 173 -1.11 37.93 5.83
N GLY A 174 -0.15 38.03 6.77
CA GLY A 174 -0.42 38.38 8.17
C GLY A 174 -1.26 37.35 8.94
N LEU A 175 -1.69 36.24 8.31
CA LEU A 175 -2.48 35.19 8.94
C LEU A 175 -1.76 34.61 10.16
N ILE A 176 -0.45 34.38 10.08
CA ILE A 176 0.33 33.81 11.19
C ILE A 176 0.27 34.75 12.40
N GLU A 177 0.50 36.05 12.21
CA GLU A 177 0.44 37.04 13.29
C GLU A 177 -0.94 37.13 13.92
N ASP A 178 -1.99 37.18 13.09
CA ASP A 178 -3.37 37.24 13.56
C ASP A 178 -3.80 35.94 14.25
N ALA A 179 -3.32 34.79 13.77
CA ALA A 179 -3.56 33.50 14.39
C ALA A 179 -2.86 33.37 15.75
N ILE A 180 -1.62 33.86 15.88
CA ILE A 180 -0.91 33.93 17.16
C ILE A 180 -1.70 34.80 18.13
N LYS A 181 -2.05 36.04 17.74
CA LYS A 181 -2.86 36.94 18.58
C LYS A 181 -4.18 36.29 18.99
N TYR A 182 -4.91 35.71 18.03
CA TYR A 182 -6.17 35.04 18.28
C TYR A 182 -6.02 33.90 19.28
N LEU A 183 -5.07 33.00 19.08
CA LEU A 183 -4.85 31.86 19.96
C LEU A 183 -4.36 32.29 21.34
N THR A 184 -3.50 33.30 21.45
CA THR A 184 -3.02 33.81 22.75
C THR A 184 -4.16 34.33 23.63
N PHE A 185 -5.17 34.99 23.05
CA PHE A 185 -6.31 35.52 23.80
C PHE A 185 -7.50 34.58 23.87
N LEU A 186 -7.52 33.51 23.07
CA LEU A 186 -8.57 32.50 23.11
C LEU A 186 -8.42 31.66 24.38
N SER A 187 -9.43 31.71 25.24
CA SER A 187 -9.58 30.75 26.34
C SER A 187 -10.51 29.62 25.93
N GLU A 188 -10.06 28.37 26.02
CA GLU A 188 -10.89 27.20 25.77
C GLU A 188 -11.17 26.40 27.05
N SER A 189 -12.06 25.42 26.94
CA SER A 189 -12.27 24.42 27.99
C SER A 189 -10.99 23.63 28.23
N LYS A 190 -10.78 23.13 29.47
CA LYS A 190 -9.59 22.35 29.84
C LYS A 190 -9.26 21.22 28.86
N ASP A 191 -10.26 20.60 28.26
CA ASP A 191 -10.09 19.48 27.33
C ASP A 191 -9.52 19.89 25.96
N LYS A 192 -9.72 21.15 25.54
CA LYS A 192 -9.27 21.68 24.24
C LYS A 192 -8.08 22.63 24.34
N GLU A 193 -7.85 23.17 25.54
CA GLU A 193 -6.71 23.98 25.87
C GLU A 193 -5.34 23.38 25.45
N PRO A 194 -5.05 22.08 25.63
CA PRO A 194 -3.79 21.51 25.15
C PRO A 194 -3.68 21.52 23.61
N GLU A 195 -4.79 21.30 22.89
CA GLU A 195 -4.82 21.37 21.42
C GLU A 195 -4.58 22.82 20.94
N ARG A 196 -5.20 23.80 21.60
CA ARG A 196 -4.98 25.23 21.35
C ARG A 196 -3.51 25.61 21.56
N LEU A 197 -2.92 25.22 22.68
CA LEU A 197 -1.52 25.50 23.02
C LEU A 197 -0.56 24.86 22.01
N LEU A 198 -0.84 23.64 21.55
CA LEU A 198 -0.02 22.95 20.55
C LEU A 198 -0.07 23.66 19.18
N LYS A 199 -1.25 24.15 18.78
CA LYS A 199 -1.39 24.99 17.58
C LYS A 199 -0.67 26.32 17.72
N LEU A 200 -0.75 26.95 18.90
CA LEU A 200 -0.03 28.19 19.20
C LEU A 200 1.48 27.99 19.12
N ALA A 201 2.03 26.95 19.76
CA ALA A 201 3.45 26.63 19.70
C ALA A 201 3.92 26.42 18.25
N SER A 202 3.14 25.68 17.45
CA SER A 202 3.46 25.45 16.04
C SER A 202 3.46 26.75 15.21
N LEU A 203 2.57 27.71 15.50
CA LEU A 203 2.54 29.00 14.82
C LEU A 203 3.65 29.95 15.29
N LEU A 204 3.99 29.94 16.59
CA LEU A 204 5.12 30.69 17.14
C LEU A 204 6.44 30.23 16.52
N GLU A 205 6.60 28.93 16.36
CA GLU A 205 7.74 28.35 15.63
C GLU A 205 7.79 28.84 14.18
N LEU A 206 6.67 28.77 13.44
CA LEU A 206 6.58 29.26 12.05
C LEU A 206 6.89 30.75 11.92
N HIS A 207 6.56 31.55 12.94
CA HIS A 207 6.89 32.97 13.00
C HIS A 207 8.36 33.25 13.38
N GLY A 208 9.10 32.23 13.84
CA GLY A 208 10.48 32.35 14.30
C GLY A 208 10.64 32.68 15.80
N GLU A 209 9.55 32.73 16.56
CA GLU A 209 9.57 32.90 18.03
C GLU A 209 9.77 31.56 18.75
N VAL A 210 10.93 30.93 18.50
CA VAL A 210 11.25 29.58 18.99
C VAL A 210 11.24 29.48 20.51
N ASP A 211 11.75 30.49 21.22
CA ASP A 211 11.80 30.48 22.69
C ASP A 211 10.40 30.39 23.31
N LYS A 212 9.45 31.20 22.79
CA LYS A 212 8.05 31.17 23.26
C LYS A 212 7.34 29.88 22.86
N SER A 213 7.69 29.29 21.70
CA SER A 213 7.20 27.97 21.32
C SER A 213 7.64 26.91 22.33
N VAL A 214 8.93 26.88 22.69
CA VAL A 214 9.50 25.95 23.68
C VAL A 214 8.83 26.12 25.04
N GLU A 215 8.66 27.35 25.53
CA GLU A 215 7.93 27.62 26.77
C GLU A 215 6.49 27.09 26.73
N THR A 216 5.80 27.28 25.60
CA THR A 216 4.42 26.80 25.41
C THR A 216 4.36 25.26 25.40
N LEU A 217 5.32 24.59 24.76
CA LEU A 217 5.40 23.12 24.76
C LEU A 217 5.68 22.57 26.16
N GLN A 218 6.58 23.20 26.92
CA GLN A 218 6.85 22.84 28.30
C GLN A 218 5.60 22.99 29.19
N GLN A 219 4.81 24.05 28.98
CA GLN A 219 3.53 24.21 29.69
C GLN A 219 2.56 23.07 29.41
N ILE A 220 2.47 22.59 28.16
CA ILE A 220 1.62 21.44 27.81
C ILE A 220 2.04 20.20 28.60
N ILE A 221 3.34 19.91 28.64
CA ILE A 221 3.86 18.71 29.31
C ILE A 221 3.65 18.78 30.82
N ILE A 222 3.87 19.95 31.43
CA ILE A 222 3.75 20.11 32.90
C ILE A 222 2.29 20.10 33.35
N ILE A 223 1.41 20.78 32.62
CA ILE A 223 0.02 21.01 33.04
C ILE A 223 -0.93 19.91 32.53
N TYR A 224 -0.64 19.35 31.35
CA TYR A 224 -1.50 18.40 30.64
C TYR A 224 -0.77 17.08 30.30
N ALA A 225 0.05 16.57 31.21
CA ALA A 225 0.91 15.38 31.01
C ALA A 225 0.18 14.14 30.47
N ASP A 226 -1.08 13.91 30.87
CA ASP A 226 -1.84 12.72 30.49
C ASP A 226 -2.45 12.78 29.08
N THR A 227 -2.24 13.88 28.34
CA THR A 227 -2.85 14.09 27.02
C THR A 227 -1.96 13.60 25.88
N ASP A 228 -2.56 13.19 24.75
CA ASP A 228 -1.79 12.82 23.56
C ASP A 228 -1.03 14.01 22.97
N GLN A 229 -1.50 15.23 23.23
CA GLN A 229 -0.83 16.48 22.88
C GLN A 229 0.47 16.68 23.68
N ALA A 230 0.55 16.19 24.92
CA ALA A 230 1.78 16.23 25.69
C ALA A 230 2.86 15.32 25.10
N LYS A 231 2.50 14.11 24.63
CA LYS A 231 3.42 13.24 23.88
C LYS A 231 3.95 13.91 22.61
N GLN A 232 3.04 14.53 21.84
CA GLN A 232 3.43 15.30 20.66
C GLN A 232 4.34 16.49 21.00
N ALA A 233 4.14 17.12 22.16
CA ALA A 233 4.98 18.21 22.64
C ALA A 233 6.37 17.73 23.07
N GLU A 234 6.49 16.57 23.73
CA GLU A 234 7.76 15.91 24.05
C GLU A 234 8.56 15.59 22.80
N GLU A 235 7.92 14.92 21.82
CA GLU A 235 8.55 14.61 20.53
C GLU A 235 9.04 15.87 19.80
N LYS A 236 8.31 16.99 19.89
CA LYS A 236 8.75 18.27 19.34
C LYS A 236 9.93 18.89 20.11
N LEU A 237 9.94 18.82 21.44
CA LEU A 237 11.05 19.32 22.26
C LEU A 237 12.34 18.52 22.04
N GLU A 238 12.25 17.20 21.90
CA GLU A 238 13.42 16.37 21.58
C GLU A 238 14.07 16.77 20.25
N ARG A 239 13.26 17.15 19.25
CA ARG A 239 13.74 17.67 17.96
C ARG A 239 14.46 19.01 18.09
N TYR A 240 13.95 19.92 18.92
CA TYR A 240 14.67 21.17 19.21
C TYR A 240 16.06 20.91 19.80
N SER A 241 16.21 19.86 20.63
CA SER A 241 17.50 19.50 21.23
C SER A 241 18.51 18.91 20.23
N SER A 242 18.04 18.24 19.16
CA SER A 242 18.85 17.50 18.19
C SER A 242 19.28 18.30 16.94
N LYS A 243 18.77 19.54 16.78
CA LYS A 243 19.03 20.56 15.74
C LYS A 243 18.29 20.45 14.40
N ASN A 244 17.99 21.66 13.91
CA ASN A 244 17.33 22.14 12.68
C ASN A 244 15.81 21.93 12.62
N THR A 245 15.12 23.05 12.85
CA THR A 245 13.67 23.25 12.75
C THR A 245 13.09 22.61 11.49
N ALA A 246 12.28 21.56 11.71
CA ALA A 246 11.44 20.96 10.69
C ALA A 246 9.99 21.20 11.08
N TYR A 247 9.42 22.20 10.41
CA TYR A 247 8.18 22.93 10.69
C TYR A 247 6.89 22.14 10.53
N LEU A 248 6.77 20.97 11.16
CA LEU A 248 5.79 19.88 10.88
C LEU A 248 6.43 18.82 10.00
N GLU A 249 6.19 17.56 10.34
CA GLU A 249 6.62 16.45 9.50
C GLU A 249 5.89 16.53 8.16
N PRO A 250 6.62 16.63 7.03
CA PRO A 250 5.99 16.52 5.74
C PRO A 250 5.39 15.12 5.66
N LYS A 251 4.07 15.04 5.51
CA LYS A 251 3.40 13.75 5.29
C LYS A 251 3.96 13.18 3.99
N LYS A 252 4.47 11.94 4.02
CA LYS A 252 4.94 11.31 2.78
C LYS A 252 3.74 10.92 1.91
N PRO A 253 3.87 11.05 0.58
CA PRO A 253 2.85 10.59 -0.34
C PRO A 253 2.66 9.08 -0.21
N VAL A 254 1.47 8.60 -0.54
CA VAL A 254 1.15 7.16 -0.53
C VAL A 254 1.86 6.50 -1.71
N ASP A 255 2.62 5.43 -1.45
CA ASP A 255 3.23 4.65 -2.52
C ASP A 255 2.19 3.74 -3.19
N ASP A 256 1.60 4.25 -4.26
CA ASP A 256 0.61 3.54 -5.06
C ASP A 256 1.24 2.48 -5.97
N LEU A 257 2.54 2.57 -6.26
CA LEU A 257 3.26 1.63 -7.14
C LEU A 257 3.55 0.31 -6.42
N ALA A 258 3.95 0.38 -5.14
CA ALA A 258 4.19 -0.80 -4.29
C ALA A 258 2.97 -1.74 -4.19
N GLN A 259 1.77 -1.25 -4.47
CA GLN A 259 0.54 -2.04 -4.47
C GLN A 259 0.29 -2.79 -5.80
N VAL A 260 0.99 -2.43 -6.88
CA VAL A 260 0.85 -3.03 -8.22
C VAL A 260 2.02 -3.93 -8.55
N ILE A 261 3.22 -3.53 -8.14
CA ILE A 261 4.41 -4.36 -8.26
C ILE A 261 4.39 -5.33 -7.09
N VAL A 262 4.00 -6.58 -7.33
CA VAL A 262 4.35 -7.66 -6.42
C VAL A 262 5.87 -7.68 -6.37
N GLU A 263 6.45 -7.27 -5.24
CA GLU A 263 7.89 -7.19 -5.07
C GLU A 263 8.54 -8.50 -5.52
N GLU A 264 9.61 -8.29 -6.28
CA GLU A 264 10.53 -9.26 -6.83
C GLU A 264 10.86 -10.37 -5.83
N SER A 265 11.07 -11.58 -6.35
CA SER A 265 11.73 -12.65 -5.61
C SER A 265 12.90 -12.09 -4.80
N VAL A 266 12.83 -12.18 -3.48
CA VAL A 266 13.90 -11.75 -2.56
C VAL A 266 15.21 -12.46 -2.91
N PHE A 267 15.11 -13.63 -3.52
CA PHE A 267 16.22 -14.42 -4.00
C PHE A 267 15.81 -15.27 -5.21
N ASP A 268 16.58 -15.25 -6.28
CA ASP A 268 16.42 -16.13 -7.45
C ASP A 268 17.81 -16.44 -8.02
N GLU A 269 18.39 -17.58 -7.62
CA GLU A 269 19.70 -18.02 -8.09
C GLU A 269 19.67 -19.47 -8.58
N ASN A 270 20.50 -19.75 -9.59
CA ASN A 270 20.73 -21.09 -10.12
C ASN A 270 21.99 -21.70 -9.50
N PHE A 271 21.90 -22.95 -9.09
CA PHE A 271 23.01 -23.72 -8.53
C PHE A 271 23.27 -24.95 -9.39
N ASP A 272 24.56 -25.23 -9.65
CA ASP A 272 25.03 -26.38 -10.40
C ASP A 272 25.95 -27.23 -9.52
N PHE A 273 25.63 -28.52 -9.39
CA PHE A 273 26.39 -29.51 -8.64
C PHE A 273 26.88 -30.60 -9.58
N THR A 274 28.17 -30.59 -9.88
CA THR A 274 28.86 -31.60 -10.71
C THR A 274 29.76 -32.54 -9.89
N GLY A 275 29.62 -32.54 -8.56
CA GLY A 275 30.46 -33.33 -7.65
C GLY A 275 30.04 -33.15 -6.19
N ALA A 276 30.76 -33.82 -5.28
CA ALA A 276 30.53 -33.67 -3.84
C ALA A 276 30.96 -32.28 -3.34
N GLY A 277 30.09 -31.60 -2.61
CA GLY A 277 30.28 -30.20 -2.22
C GLY A 277 29.19 -29.69 -1.28
N THR A 278 29.42 -28.50 -0.73
CA THR A 278 28.43 -27.82 0.13
C THR A 278 28.32 -26.36 -0.29
N VAL A 279 27.09 -25.91 -0.49
CA VAL A 279 26.75 -24.50 -0.71
C VAL A 279 25.79 -24.10 0.39
N SER A 280 26.18 -23.14 1.22
CA SER A 280 25.33 -22.61 2.28
C SER A 280 25.39 -21.09 2.30
N ARG A 281 24.24 -20.45 2.44
CA ARG A 281 24.16 -18.98 2.53
C ARG A 281 23.15 -18.60 3.62
N GLU A 282 23.56 -17.66 4.45
CA GLU A 282 22.72 -17.06 5.48
C GLU A 282 22.60 -15.57 5.17
N LEU A 283 21.36 -15.13 4.96
CA LEU A 283 20.95 -13.75 4.74
C LEU A 283 19.88 -13.38 5.78
N PRO A 284 19.63 -12.08 6.02
CA PRO A 284 18.57 -11.66 6.94
C PRO A 284 17.22 -12.27 6.55
N GLY A 285 16.70 -13.19 7.36
CA GLY A 285 15.43 -13.89 7.12
C GLY A 285 15.46 -15.04 6.12
N ILE A 286 16.62 -15.38 5.54
CA ILE A 286 16.76 -16.49 4.57
C ILE A 286 18.00 -17.32 4.93
N SER A 287 17.81 -18.61 5.20
CA SER A 287 18.91 -19.58 5.29
C SER A 287 18.61 -20.78 4.41
N PHE A 288 19.61 -21.20 3.62
CA PHE A 288 19.57 -22.44 2.88
C PHE A 288 20.94 -23.10 2.84
N ALA A 289 20.95 -24.43 2.79
CA ALA A 289 22.14 -25.21 2.57
C ALA A 289 21.87 -26.40 1.65
N PHE A 290 22.72 -26.57 0.66
CA PHE A 290 22.75 -27.72 -0.24
C PHE A 290 24.03 -28.51 0.03
N LYS A 291 23.90 -29.81 0.24
CA LYS A 291 25.05 -30.71 0.43
C LYS A 291 24.95 -31.91 -0.50
N SER A 292 25.98 -32.13 -1.29
CA SER A 292 26.20 -33.37 -2.03
C SER A 292 27.34 -34.14 -1.38
N TYR A 293 27.11 -35.41 -1.01
CA TYR A 293 28.14 -36.25 -0.40
C TYR A 293 27.94 -37.74 -0.71
N ASN A 294 28.99 -38.50 -0.42
CA ASN A 294 29.05 -39.96 -0.55
C ASN A 294 29.15 -40.58 0.83
N GLU A 295 28.41 -41.66 1.08
CA GLU A 295 28.62 -42.48 2.27
C GLU A 295 29.75 -43.48 2.04
N ARG A 296 29.89 -43.94 0.79
CA ARG A 296 30.93 -44.88 0.38
C ARG A 296 32.21 -44.16 -0.04
N THR A 297 33.34 -44.71 0.40
CA THR A 297 34.68 -44.14 0.15
C THR A 297 35.23 -44.42 -1.25
N GLU A 298 34.66 -45.37 -1.98
CA GLU A 298 35.14 -45.82 -3.31
C GLU A 298 34.53 -45.05 -4.50
N ILE A 299 33.86 -43.92 -4.21
CA ILE A 299 33.15 -43.15 -5.24
C ILE A 299 34.02 -41.98 -5.71
N PRO A 300 34.19 -41.82 -7.04
CA PRO A 300 34.89 -40.69 -7.60
C PRO A 300 34.32 -39.33 -7.14
N PRO A 301 35.16 -38.31 -6.91
CA PRO A 301 34.73 -37.01 -6.37
C PRO A 301 33.82 -36.20 -7.32
N ASP A 302 33.80 -36.55 -8.61
CA ASP A 302 32.91 -36.03 -9.65
C ASP A 302 31.49 -36.63 -9.60
N ARG A 303 31.18 -37.49 -8.62
CA ARG A 303 29.88 -38.15 -8.48
C ARG A 303 29.44 -38.18 -7.03
N PHE A 304 28.12 -38.19 -6.82
CA PHE A 304 27.57 -38.24 -5.48
C PHE A 304 26.34 -39.16 -5.33
N GLU A 305 26.20 -39.79 -4.17
CA GLU A 305 25.08 -40.66 -3.81
C GLU A 305 23.90 -39.89 -3.23
N ILE A 306 24.19 -38.91 -2.37
CA ILE A 306 23.18 -38.21 -1.57
C ILE A 306 23.21 -36.72 -1.86
N PHE A 307 22.02 -36.17 -2.08
CA PHE A 307 21.78 -34.73 -2.20
C PHE A 307 20.82 -34.26 -1.10
N MET A 308 21.29 -33.38 -0.22
CA MET A 308 20.52 -32.86 0.90
C MET A 308 20.24 -31.36 0.71
N VAL A 309 18.99 -30.98 0.89
CA VAL A 309 18.46 -29.62 0.81
C VAL A 309 17.93 -29.22 2.18
N SER A 310 18.55 -28.23 2.81
CA SER A 310 18.07 -27.59 4.04
C SER A 310 17.50 -26.22 3.71
N LEU A 311 16.25 -25.96 4.06
CA LEU A 311 15.58 -24.67 3.85
C LEU A 311 15.02 -24.13 5.18
N GLY A 312 15.15 -22.83 5.40
CA GLY A 312 14.56 -22.11 6.55
C GLY A 312 15.56 -21.75 7.65
N THR A 313 15.13 -20.89 8.56
CA THR A 313 15.95 -20.34 9.67
C THR A 313 15.50 -20.88 11.02
N GLY A 314 16.45 -21.25 11.90
CA GLY A 314 16.17 -21.60 13.29
C GLY A 314 15.22 -22.79 13.46
N GLY A 315 14.12 -22.61 14.19
CA GLY A 315 13.14 -23.65 14.51
C GLY A 315 12.22 -24.06 13.34
N GLU A 316 12.24 -23.30 12.24
CA GLU A 316 11.48 -23.59 11.01
C GLU A 316 12.39 -24.16 9.91
N ARG A 317 13.51 -24.79 10.30
CA ARG A 317 14.40 -25.46 9.34
C ARG A 317 13.84 -26.84 8.98
N LYS A 318 13.75 -27.14 7.68
CA LYS A 318 13.40 -28.46 7.17
C LYS A 318 14.47 -28.99 6.23
N ASP A 319 14.84 -30.25 6.45
CA ASP A 319 15.83 -30.97 5.65
C ASP A 319 15.13 -31.99 4.74
N PHE A 320 15.49 -31.98 3.46
CA PHE A 320 15.03 -32.92 2.43
C PHE A 320 16.25 -33.69 1.92
N VAL A 321 16.17 -35.02 1.92
CA VAL A 321 17.28 -35.90 1.52
C VAL A 321 16.85 -36.69 0.30
N PHE A 322 17.65 -36.63 -0.76
CA PHE A 322 17.44 -37.36 -2.00
C PHE A 322 18.60 -38.33 -2.23
N ILE A 323 18.26 -39.60 -2.47
CA ILE A 323 19.23 -40.68 -2.70
C ILE A 323 19.20 -41.04 -4.19
N SER A 324 20.36 -41.25 -4.79
CA SER A 324 20.51 -41.58 -6.21
C SER A 324 19.78 -42.86 -6.64
N ALA A 325 19.59 -43.81 -5.73
CA ALA A 325 18.84 -45.04 -5.97
C ALA A 325 17.34 -44.78 -6.26
N ASP A 326 16.75 -43.83 -5.54
CA ASP A 326 15.32 -43.48 -5.64
C ASP A 326 15.06 -42.34 -6.64
N GLY A 327 16.11 -41.58 -6.96
CA GLY A 327 16.01 -40.39 -7.80
C GLY A 327 15.31 -39.23 -7.10
N ILE A 328 14.94 -38.20 -7.88
CA ILE A 328 14.21 -37.03 -7.38
C ILE A 328 12.79 -37.11 -7.98
N PRO A 329 11.77 -37.47 -7.18
CA PRO A 329 10.43 -37.76 -7.70
C PRO A 329 9.72 -36.49 -8.20
N ASP A 330 9.90 -35.36 -7.51
CA ASP A 330 9.28 -34.08 -7.85
C ASP A 330 10.33 -33.09 -8.37
N ARG A 331 10.15 -32.60 -9.60
CA ARG A 331 11.00 -31.54 -10.17
C ARG A 331 10.80 -30.18 -9.52
N GLN A 332 9.84 -30.05 -8.61
CA GLN A 332 9.58 -28.83 -7.87
C GLN A 332 9.29 -29.16 -6.40
N LEU A 333 10.05 -28.55 -5.51
CA LEU A 333 9.87 -28.62 -4.06
C LEU A 333 9.40 -27.26 -3.56
N ARG A 334 8.28 -27.23 -2.83
CA ARG A 334 7.77 -26.01 -2.18
C ARG A 334 7.80 -26.17 -0.68
N TYR A 335 8.35 -25.18 0.01
CA TYR A 335 8.40 -25.12 1.47
C TYR A 335 8.00 -23.74 1.95
N GLU A 336 7.04 -23.71 2.88
CA GLU A 336 6.48 -22.48 3.43
C GLU A 336 6.90 -22.31 4.89
N THR A 337 7.42 -21.13 5.21
CA THR A 337 7.67 -20.65 6.56
C THR A 337 6.63 -19.59 6.95
N THR A 338 6.73 -19.05 8.16
CA THR A 338 5.81 -18.02 8.65
C THR A 338 5.89 -16.73 7.81
N GLU A 339 7.07 -16.42 7.25
CA GLU A 339 7.33 -15.16 6.53
C GLU A 339 7.71 -15.34 5.04
N MET A 340 8.17 -16.53 4.62
CA MET A 340 8.75 -16.76 3.30
C MET A 340 8.20 -18.02 2.62
N LEU A 341 8.15 -17.99 1.29
CA LEU A 341 7.88 -19.14 0.43
C LEU A 341 9.16 -19.52 -0.33
N TYR A 342 9.68 -20.72 -0.08
CA TYR A 342 10.79 -21.31 -0.80
C TYR A 342 10.26 -22.19 -1.92
N THR A 343 10.64 -21.90 -3.15
CA THR A 343 10.35 -22.73 -4.32
C THR A 343 11.66 -23.17 -4.95
N LEU A 344 11.94 -24.46 -4.87
CA LEU A 344 13.10 -25.07 -5.48
C LEU A 344 12.68 -25.87 -6.71
N THR A 345 13.27 -25.57 -7.87
CA THR A 345 12.95 -26.22 -9.14
C THR A 345 14.18 -26.93 -9.66
N PHE A 346 14.10 -28.25 -9.81
CA PHE A 346 15.17 -29.05 -10.40
C PHE A 346 15.07 -28.96 -11.93
N THR A 347 15.97 -28.17 -12.52
CA THR A 347 16.02 -27.90 -13.97
C THR A 347 16.64 -29.08 -14.72
N SER A 348 17.67 -29.71 -14.15
CA SER A 348 18.29 -30.92 -14.71
C SER A 348 18.79 -31.84 -13.60
N VAL A 349 18.55 -33.14 -13.74
CA VAL A 349 19.04 -34.19 -12.83
C VAL A 349 19.57 -35.32 -13.70
N GLU A 350 20.89 -35.48 -13.73
CA GLU A 350 21.58 -36.50 -14.50
C GLU A 350 22.11 -37.59 -13.56
N GLN A 351 21.89 -38.84 -13.95
CA GLN A 351 22.34 -40.02 -13.22
C GLN A 351 23.23 -40.89 -14.09
N THR A 352 24.22 -41.53 -13.48
CA THR A 352 25.13 -42.47 -14.12
C THR A 352 25.25 -43.73 -13.28
N VAL A 353 25.54 -44.85 -13.93
CA VAL A 353 25.78 -46.12 -13.24
C VAL A 353 27.28 -46.26 -12.97
N GLY A 354 27.64 -46.36 -11.70
CA GLY A 354 28.98 -46.74 -11.23
C GLY A 354 29.02 -48.23 -10.89
N TYR A 355 30.21 -48.83 -10.92
CA TYR A 355 30.43 -50.20 -10.46
C TYR A 355 31.36 -50.15 -9.24
N ILE A 356 30.83 -50.52 -8.08
CA ILE A 356 31.56 -50.52 -6.81
C ILE A 356 31.85 -51.98 -6.42
N GLN A 357 32.98 -52.22 -5.77
CA GLN A 357 33.35 -53.56 -5.32
C GLN A 357 32.56 -53.90 -4.04
N ASP A 358 31.96 -55.09 -3.99
CA ASP A 358 31.25 -55.53 -2.79
C ASP A 358 32.22 -55.71 -1.61
N LEU A 359 31.81 -55.33 -0.40
CA LEU A 359 32.59 -55.42 0.84
C LEU A 359 33.02 -56.86 1.17
N TYR A 360 32.37 -57.86 0.56
CA TYR A 360 32.66 -59.28 0.72
C TYR A 360 33.44 -59.90 -0.45
N GLY A 361 33.95 -59.09 -1.39
CA GLY A 361 34.95 -59.49 -2.39
C GLY A 361 34.43 -60.30 -3.58
N ASP A 362 33.14 -60.65 -3.63
CA ASP A 362 32.56 -61.44 -4.73
C ASP A 362 31.62 -60.57 -5.60
N GLY A 363 32.23 -59.82 -6.51
CA GLY A 363 31.53 -59.14 -7.62
C GLY A 363 31.49 -57.61 -7.56
N ARG A 364 31.26 -57.01 -8.73
CA ARG A 364 31.00 -55.57 -8.90
C ARG A 364 29.50 -55.32 -8.86
N VAL A 365 29.03 -54.51 -7.92
CA VAL A 365 27.63 -54.10 -7.82
C VAL A 365 27.44 -52.80 -8.58
N SER A 366 26.46 -52.76 -9.49
CA SER A 366 26.06 -51.53 -10.16
C SER A 366 25.28 -50.63 -9.21
N VAL A 367 25.70 -49.38 -9.05
CA VAL A 367 25.09 -48.39 -8.17
C VAL A 367 24.77 -47.15 -9.00
N ASN A 368 23.55 -46.63 -8.87
CA ASN A 368 23.17 -45.37 -9.49
C ASN A 368 23.79 -44.21 -8.69
N LEU A 369 24.38 -43.25 -9.39
CA LEU A 369 25.02 -42.07 -8.81
C LEU A 369 24.53 -40.83 -9.54
N PHE A 370 24.39 -39.71 -8.85
CA PHE A 370 24.19 -38.42 -9.49
C PHE A 370 25.50 -37.96 -10.14
N SER A 371 25.43 -37.57 -11.41
CA SER A 371 26.54 -36.93 -12.14
C SER A 371 26.38 -35.42 -12.21
N LYS A 372 25.15 -34.92 -12.29
CA LYS A 372 24.86 -33.49 -12.34
C LYS A 372 23.48 -33.17 -11.77
N ILE A 373 23.40 -32.15 -10.92
CA ILE A 373 22.13 -31.56 -10.49
C ILE A 373 22.17 -30.05 -10.72
N VAL A 374 21.23 -29.55 -11.51
CA VAL A 374 20.98 -28.12 -11.70
C VAL A 374 19.64 -27.78 -11.08
N LEU A 375 19.64 -26.83 -10.17
CA LEU A 375 18.43 -26.36 -9.49
C LEU A 375 18.36 -24.84 -9.48
N ASN A 376 17.14 -24.33 -9.47
CA ASN A 376 16.82 -22.92 -9.25
C ASN A 376 16.17 -22.80 -7.87
N LEU A 377 16.66 -21.88 -7.04
CA LEU A 377 16.04 -21.53 -5.77
C LEU A 377 15.43 -20.15 -5.88
N LYS A 378 14.10 -20.10 -5.77
CA LYS A 378 13.32 -18.86 -5.69
C LYS A 378 12.76 -18.69 -4.28
N VAL A 379 12.99 -17.53 -3.66
CA VAL A 379 12.44 -17.16 -2.35
C VAL A 379 11.58 -15.92 -2.50
N GLU A 380 10.34 -16.00 -2.03
CA GLU A 380 9.36 -14.93 -2.09
C GLU A 380 8.90 -14.58 -0.66
N LYS A 381 8.71 -13.29 -0.37
CA LYS A 381 8.01 -12.87 0.86
C LYS A 381 6.55 -13.29 0.75
N LYS A 382 6.00 -13.87 1.81
CA LYS A 382 4.58 -14.19 1.86
C LYS A 382 3.80 -12.88 1.97
N ALA A 383 3.05 -12.53 0.91
CA ALA A 383 2.14 -11.40 0.93
C ALA A 383 1.02 -11.69 1.94
N TYR A 384 0.80 -10.78 2.89
CA TYR A 384 -0.33 -10.82 3.82
C TYR A 384 -1.59 -10.26 3.18
#